data_AF-X1V4U3-F1
#
_entry.id   AF-X1V4U3-F1
#
_cell.length_a   1.000
_cell.length_b   1.000
_cell.length_c   1.000
_cell.angle_alpha   90.00
_cell.angle_beta   90.00
_cell.angle_gamma   90.00
#
_symmetry.space_group_name_H-M   'P 1'
#
loop_
_entity.id
_entity.type
_entity.pdbx_description
1 polymer ?
#
loop_
_entity_poly.entity_id
_entity_poly.type
_entity_poly.pdbx_seq_one_letter_code
_entity_poly.pdbx_strand_id
1 'polypeptide(L)'
;VAVGETGLDFHGEYTPADMQRVAFAKHIELALSNDLPVIVHVRDAYDEALKVIDSFDAPPRGVFHCFSGDAAFAREVLKRGFFVSIAGQVTFKNADKLRSVAADLPLGRLLVETDCPWLAPVPRRGKTNEPAFVRHTAEKLAECMGSGLADVARATSANAWRLFRLGDEPPRGVIAYALKGNLYLNITNRCPNRCPWCVRFRSPWLAGYHLALDEEPSYDDIIEVIGDPSPYGEVVFCGYGEPTERLDIVKRVGAHLKARGATVRLDTNG
;
A
#
# COMPACT_ATOMS: atom_id res chain seq x y z
N VAL A 1 17.02 -7.23 7.74
CA VAL A 1 16.01 -6.85 6.72
C VAL A 1 15.82 -5.33 6.59
N ALA A 2 16.22 -4.53 7.58
CA ALA A 2 16.16 -3.07 7.56
C ALA A 2 17.18 -2.48 8.55
N VAL A 3 17.41 -1.16 8.48
CA VAL A 3 18.11 -0.39 9.52
C VAL A 3 17.09 0.44 10.29
N GLY A 4 17.08 0.31 11.62
CA GLY A 4 16.19 1.06 12.51
C GLY A 4 15.78 0.25 13.75
N GLU A 5 14.85 0.75 14.57
CA GLU A 5 14.19 2.05 14.43
C GLU A 5 15.16 3.22 14.62
N THR A 6 15.04 4.25 13.76
CA THR A 6 15.84 5.48 13.82
C THR A 6 14.98 6.68 13.46
N GLY A 7 15.43 7.91 13.67
CA GLY A 7 14.69 9.12 13.34
C GLY A 7 14.81 10.13 14.47
N LEU A 8 13.73 10.88 14.70
CA LEU A 8 13.73 12.00 15.64
C LEU A 8 12.51 11.93 16.57
N ASP A 9 12.75 11.94 17.87
CA ASP A 9 11.73 12.07 18.91
C ASP A 9 12.07 13.28 19.79
N PHE A 10 11.35 14.38 19.59
CA PHE A 10 11.50 15.61 20.37
C PHE A 10 10.53 15.69 21.55
N HIS A 11 9.73 14.64 21.78
CA HIS A 11 8.81 14.59 22.90
C HIS A 11 9.50 14.20 24.21
N GLY A 12 10.50 13.32 24.13
CA GLY A 12 11.09 12.67 25.31
C GLY A 12 12.30 13.35 25.96
N GLU A 13 12.89 14.38 25.33
CA GLU A 13 14.16 15.05 25.74
C GLU A 13 15.29 14.12 26.26
N TYR A 14 15.32 12.84 25.87
CA TYR A 14 16.32 11.88 26.36
C TYR A 14 17.71 12.09 25.74
N THR A 15 17.77 12.71 24.56
CA THR A 15 19.00 12.90 23.79
C THR A 15 18.93 14.23 23.04
N PRO A 16 19.99 15.06 23.06
CA PRO A 16 20.05 16.31 22.31
C PRO A 16 19.68 16.15 20.83
N ALA A 17 18.93 17.11 20.31
CA ALA A 17 18.36 17.02 18.96
C ALA A 17 19.43 16.95 17.85
N ASP A 18 20.59 17.58 18.03
CA ASP A 18 21.74 17.50 17.12
C ASP A 18 22.31 16.08 17.06
N MET A 19 22.45 15.42 18.21
CA MET A 19 22.89 14.01 18.28
C MET A 19 21.88 13.07 17.61
N GLN A 20 20.57 13.31 17.78
CA GLN A 20 19.53 12.54 17.09
C GLN A 20 19.65 12.68 15.56
N ARG A 21 19.84 13.91 15.05
CA ARG A 21 20.04 14.16 13.60
C ARG A 21 21.28 13.46 13.05
N VAL A 22 22.41 13.53 13.77
CA VAL A 22 23.66 12.86 13.36
C VAL A 22 23.48 11.35 13.34
N ALA A 23 22.83 10.77 14.35
CA ALA A 23 22.56 9.33 14.40
C ALA A 23 21.60 8.91 13.27
N PHE A 24 20.56 9.69 13.01
CA PHE A 24 19.60 9.42 11.94
C PHE A 24 20.28 9.44 10.56
N ALA A 25 21.09 10.46 10.28
CA ALA A 25 21.86 10.54 9.03
C ALA A 25 22.79 9.31 8.87
N LYS A 26 23.53 8.93 9.91
CA LYS A 26 24.42 7.75 9.87
C LYS A 26 23.66 6.44 9.63
N HIS A 27 22.47 6.27 10.19
CA HIS A 27 21.66 5.09 9.90
C HIS A 27 21.12 5.08 8.47
N ILE A 28 20.79 6.24 7.90
CA ILE A 28 20.46 6.34 6.47
C ILE A 28 21.68 5.97 5.61
N GLU A 29 22.87 6.49 5.91
CA GLU A 29 24.13 6.11 5.22
C GLU A 29 24.37 4.60 5.27
N LEU A 30 24.19 3.99 6.45
CA LEU A 30 24.34 2.55 6.64
C LEU A 30 23.32 1.76 5.81
N ALA A 31 22.06 2.20 5.79
CA ALA A 31 21.00 1.55 5.03
C ALA A 31 21.27 1.61 3.52
N LEU A 32 21.65 2.79 3.01
CA LEU A 32 22.01 2.99 1.60
C LEU A 32 23.21 2.14 1.20
N SER A 33 24.26 2.09 2.03
CA SER A 33 25.47 1.31 1.76
C SER A 33 25.24 -0.21 1.71
N ASN A 34 24.14 -0.68 2.29
CA ASN A 34 23.77 -2.11 2.34
C ASN A 34 22.53 -2.46 1.50
N ASP A 35 22.00 -1.53 0.70
CA ASP A 35 20.72 -1.68 -0.02
C ASP A 35 19.56 -2.16 0.89
N LEU A 36 19.53 -1.66 2.12
CA LEU A 36 18.49 -1.96 3.10
C LEU A 36 17.50 -0.79 3.24
N PRO A 37 16.21 -1.06 3.50
CA PRO A 37 15.28 0.00 3.85
C PRO A 37 15.52 0.54 5.26
N VAL A 38 15.07 1.77 5.52
CA VAL A 38 15.05 2.38 6.86
C VAL A 38 13.66 2.26 7.52
N ILE A 39 13.65 2.05 8.84
CA ILE A 39 12.45 2.16 9.67
C ILE A 39 12.54 3.46 10.46
N VAL A 40 11.69 4.43 10.12
CA VAL A 40 11.77 5.80 10.61
C VAL A 40 10.71 6.06 11.68
N HIS A 41 11.15 6.39 12.89
CA HIS A 41 10.37 6.93 13.99
C HIS A 41 10.40 8.45 13.95
N VAL A 42 9.23 9.09 13.97
CA VAL A 42 9.15 10.54 14.12
C VAL A 42 8.05 10.94 15.07
N ARG A 43 8.40 11.79 16.04
CA ARG A 43 7.46 12.40 16.97
C ARG A 43 7.85 13.84 17.26
N ASP A 44 6.91 14.76 17.04
CA ASP A 44 7.08 16.21 17.23
C ASP A 44 8.30 16.81 16.48
N ALA A 45 8.79 16.14 15.43
CA ALA A 45 10.00 16.48 14.70
C ALA A 45 9.87 16.27 13.17
N TYR A 46 8.65 16.40 12.63
CA TYR A 46 8.29 16.07 11.25
C TYR A 46 9.16 16.77 10.19
N ASP A 47 9.24 18.09 10.23
CA ASP A 47 10.02 18.87 9.26
C ASP A 47 11.52 18.61 9.37
N GLU A 48 12.02 18.40 10.59
CA GLU A 48 13.43 18.11 10.83
C GLU A 48 13.82 16.74 10.29
N ALA A 49 12.94 15.74 10.42
CA ALA A 49 13.19 14.42 9.85
C ALA A 49 13.24 14.48 8.32
N LEU A 50 12.34 15.25 7.69
CA LEU A 50 12.37 15.45 6.24
C LEU A 50 13.64 16.18 5.79
N LYS A 51 14.11 17.20 6.54
CA LYS A 51 15.38 17.88 6.22
C LYS A 51 16.58 16.94 6.24
N VAL A 52 16.65 16.02 7.20
CA VAL A 52 17.73 15.00 7.24
C VAL A 52 17.60 14.03 6.07
N ILE A 53 16.39 13.60 5.71
CA ILE A 53 16.17 12.74 4.54
C ILE A 53 16.56 13.47 3.24
N ASP A 54 16.21 14.75 3.12
CA ASP A 54 16.44 15.56 1.93
C ASP A 54 17.90 16.03 1.78
N SER A 55 18.76 15.80 2.79
CA SER A 55 20.19 16.08 2.66
C SER A 55 20.96 15.01 1.87
N PHE A 56 20.30 13.91 1.50
CA PHE A 56 20.86 12.86 0.65
C PHE A 56 20.45 13.08 -0.82
N ASP A 57 21.29 12.61 -1.76
CA ASP A 57 21.05 12.77 -3.20
C ASP A 57 19.69 12.19 -3.66
N ALA A 58 19.24 11.14 -2.98
CA ALA A 58 17.92 10.57 -3.15
C ALA A 58 17.36 10.07 -1.80
N PRO A 59 16.04 10.16 -1.58
CA PRO A 59 15.43 9.58 -0.38
C PRO A 59 15.69 8.07 -0.28
N PRO A 60 16.01 7.53 0.92
CA PRO A 60 16.16 6.09 1.09
C PRO A 60 14.80 5.38 0.94
N ARG A 61 14.83 4.09 0.59
CA ARG A 61 13.62 3.26 0.73
C ARG A 61 13.32 3.10 2.22
N GLY A 62 12.07 3.16 2.62
CA GLY A 62 11.74 2.95 4.03
C GLY A 62 10.26 3.06 4.34
N VAL A 63 9.98 3.00 5.64
CA VAL A 63 8.66 3.20 6.22
C VAL A 63 8.73 4.19 7.37
N PHE A 64 7.75 5.07 7.47
CA PHE A 64 7.47 5.79 8.72
C PHE A 64 6.61 4.88 9.58
N HIS A 65 7.23 4.30 10.61
CA HIS A 65 6.55 3.37 11.53
C HIS A 65 5.70 4.16 12.53
N CYS A 66 4.71 3.48 13.10
CA CYS A 66 3.79 3.99 14.11
C CYS A 66 3.30 5.42 13.79
N PHE A 67 2.86 5.63 12.55
CA PHE A 67 2.65 6.97 12.02
C PHE A 67 1.64 7.76 12.84
N SER A 68 2.03 9.00 13.17
CA SER A 68 1.28 9.90 14.04
C SER A 68 1.11 11.31 13.47
N GLY A 69 1.67 11.57 12.28
CA GLY A 69 1.59 12.88 11.62
C GLY A 69 0.22 13.17 11.01
N ASP A 70 0.11 14.33 10.39
CA ASP A 70 -1.11 14.77 9.70
C ASP A 70 -1.11 14.43 8.20
N ALA A 71 -2.17 14.86 7.50
CA ALA A 71 -2.30 14.63 6.06
C ALA A 71 -1.25 15.36 5.22
N ALA A 72 -0.75 16.51 5.69
CA ALA A 72 0.28 17.25 4.98
C ALA A 72 1.61 16.49 5.05
N PHE A 73 1.98 16.03 6.25
CA PHE A 73 3.15 15.20 6.44
C PHE A 73 3.05 13.86 5.68
N ALA A 74 1.89 13.19 5.73
CA ALA A 74 1.68 11.96 4.97
C ALA A 74 1.91 12.15 3.46
N ARG A 75 1.45 13.27 2.87
CA ARG A 75 1.71 13.57 1.45
C ARG A 75 3.20 13.75 1.16
N GLU A 76 3.93 14.45 2.03
CA GLU A 76 5.37 14.64 1.87
C GLU A 76 6.17 13.34 1.99
N VAL A 77 5.76 12.46 2.92
CA VAL A 77 6.31 11.10 3.07
C VAL A 77 6.07 10.27 1.81
N LEU A 78 4.83 10.26 1.29
CA LEU A 78 4.47 9.50 0.09
C LEU A 78 5.16 10.02 -1.17
N LYS A 79 5.34 11.36 -1.28
CA LYS A 79 6.05 12.01 -2.40
C LYS A 79 7.51 11.54 -2.49
N ARG A 80 8.14 11.26 -1.35
CA ARG A 80 9.51 10.70 -1.26
C ARG A 80 9.55 9.18 -1.44
N GLY A 81 8.41 8.53 -1.66
CA GLY A 81 8.33 7.10 -1.96
C GLY A 81 8.37 6.18 -0.75
N PHE A 82 8.24 6.71 0.47
CA PHE A 82 8.15 5.92 1.69
C PHE A 82 6.79 5.22 1.81
N PHE A 83 6.79 4.15 2.62
CA PHE A 83 5.58 3.54 3.15
C PHE A 83 5.17 4.23 4.45
N VAL A 84 3.90 4.09 4.81
CA VAL A 84 3.34 4.54 6.09
C VAL A 84 2.81 3.32 6.81
N SER A 85 3.28 3.06 8.02
CA SER A 85 2.75 1.99 8.87
C SER A 85 1.88 2.55 9.97
N ILE A 86 0.72 1.96 10.16
CA ILE A 86 -0.28 2.37 11.16
C ILE A 86 -0.39 1.29 12.23
N ALA A 87 -0.26 1.70 13.49
CA ALA A 87 -0.40 0.82 14.65
C ALA A 87 -1.77 0.98 15.35
N GLY A 88 -1.94 0.34 16.50
CA GLY A 88 -3.23 0.20 17.19
C GLY A 88 -3.89 1.52 17.63
N GLN A 89 -3.16 2.63 17.65
CA GLN A 89 -3.69 3.96 17.98
C GLN A 89 -4.84 4.40 17.06
N VAL A 90 -4.91 3.91 15.82
CA VAL A 90 -6.02 4.22 14.89
C VAL A 90 -7.40 3.79 15.43
N THR A 91 -7.40 2.78 16.31
CA THR A 91 -8.60 2.27 16.97
C THR A 91 -9.04 3.09 18.19
N PHE A 92 -8.22 4.05 18.64
CA PHE A 92 -8.50 4.80 19.86
C PHE A 92 -9.60 5.84 19.65
N LYS A 93 -10.34 6.16 20.72
CA LYS A 93 -11.47 7.11 20.68
C LYS A 93 -11.09 8.44 20.01
N ASN A 94 -9.93 9.01 20.36
CA ASN A 94 -9.51 10.35 19.92
C ASN A 94 -8.64 10.35 18.65
N ALA A 95 -8.63 9.26 17.87
CA ALA A 95 -7.77 9.13 16.69
C ALA A 95 -8.41 9.59 15.38
N ASP A 96 -9.36 10.53 15.42
CA ASP A 96 -10.09 11.00 14.21
C ASP A 96 -9.16 11.55 13.14
N LYS A 97 -8.14 12.33 13.54
CA LYS A 97 -7.12 12.85 12.62
C LYS A 97 -6.38 11.72 11.90
N LEU A 98 -5.93 10.71 12.64
CA LEU A 98 -5.22 9.57 12.07
C LEU A 98 -6.12 8.71 11.18
N ARG A 99 -7.40 8.53 11.56
CA ARG A 99 -8.39 7.84 10.71
C ARG A 99 -8.62 8.58 9.40
N SER A 100 -8.69 9.91 9.42
CA SER A 100 -8.79 10.73 8.21
C SER A 100 -7.55 10.54 7.32
N VAL A 101 -6.34 10.55 7.90
CA VAL A 101 -5.12 10.25 7.13
C VAL A 101 -5.19 8.85 6.53
N ALA A 102 -5.54 7.85 7.34
CA ALA A 102 -5.61 6.46 6.90
C ALA A 102 -6.62 6.24 5.74
N ALA A 103 -7.76 6.96 5.76
CA ALA A 103 -8.75 6.91 4.70
C ALA A 103 -8.20 7.38 3.33
N ASP A 104 -7.28 8.34 3.34
CA ASP A 104 -6.68 8.95 2.15
C ASP A 104 -5.38 8.27 1.69
N LEU A 105 -4.80 7.37 2.51
CA LEU A 105 -3.58 6.67 2.15
C LEU A 105 -3.81 5.71 0.97
N PRO A 106 -2.90 5.65 -0.01
CA PRO A 106 -2.99 4.62 -1.04
C PRO A 106 -2.64 3.25 -0.45
N LEU A 107 -3.49 2.25 -0.66
CA LEU A 107 -3.26 0.86 -0.20
C LEU A 107 -1.87 0.32 -0.57
N GLY A 108 -1.34 0.70 -1.75
CA GLY A 108 -0.01 0.30 -2.21
C GLY A 108 1.18 0.92 -1.48
N ARG A 109 0.94 1.77 -0.46
CA ARG A 109 1.95 2.38 0.43
C ARG A 109 1.64 2.21 1.91
N LEU A 110 0.59 1.47 2.26
CA LEU A 110 0.18 1.21 3.62
C LEU A 110 0.86 -0.05 4.17
N LEU A 111 1.33 0.02 5.41
CA LEU A 111 1.70 -1.11 6.25
C LEU A 111 0.87 -1.06 7.54
N VAL A 112 0.84 -2.18 8.25
CA VAL A 112 0.12 -2.31 9.51
C VAL A 112 1.03 -3.01 10.52
N GLU A 113 1.02 -2.53 11.74
CA GLU A 113 1.83 -3.09 12.81
C GLU A 113 1.10 -3.05 14.16
N THR A 114 1.73 -3.60 15.18
CA THR A 114 1.23 -3.53 16.57
C THR A 114 1.98 -2.51 17.40
N ASP A 115 3.29 -2.35 17.17
CA ASP A 115 4.21 -1.65 18.07
C ASP A 115 4.20 -2.27 19.49
N CYS A 116 4.06 -3.60 19.55
CA CYS A 116 4.00 -4.31 20.83
C CYS A 116 5.32 -4.18 21.61
N PRO A 117 5.29 -4.02 22.94
CA PRO A 117 4.14 -4.28 23.84
C PRO A 117 3.17 -3.09 24.03
N TRP A 118 3.37 -1.98 23.33
CA TRP A 118 2.59 -0.75 23.48
C TRP A 118 1.36 -0.73 22.56
N LEU A 119 0.49 0.27 22.75
CA LEU A 119 -0.57 0.63 21.80
C LEU A 119 -1.58 -0.50 21.46
N ALA A 120 -1.92 -1.36 22.42
CA ALA A 120 -2.92 -2.42 22.21
C ALA A 120 -4.22 -1.86 21.58
N PRO A 121 -4.63 -2.33 20.40
CA PRO A 121 -5.80 -1.82 19.71
C PRO A 121 -7.09 -2.18 20.46
N VAL A 122 -8.18 -1.43 20.27
CA VAL A 122 -9.54 -1.85 20.68
C VAL A 122 -9.88 -3.16 19.94
N PRO A 123 -10.43 -4.20 20.63
CA PRO A 123 -10.99 -4.23 21.98
C PRO A 123 -10.01 -4.60 23.11
N ARG A 124 -8.71 -4.64 22.84
CA ARG A 124 -7.64 -5.00 23.78
C ARG A 124 -6.97 -3.80 24.47
N ARG A 125 -7.47 -2.59 24.21
CA ARG A 125 -6.92 -1.33 24.76
C ARG A 125 -6.76 -1.39 26.28
N GLY A 126 -5.59 -0.97 26.76
CA GLY A 126 -5.22 -1.00 28.18
C GLY A 126 -4.59 -2.32 28.65
N LYS A 127 -4.51 -3.34 27.79
CA LYS A 127 -3.74 -4.57 28.02
C LYS A 127 -2.38 -4.47 27.35
N THR A 128 -1.46 -5.38 27.72
CA THR A 128 -0.22 -5.60 26.97
C THR A 128 -0.56 -5.97 25.53
N ASN A 129 0.07 -5.30 24.56
CA ASN A 129 -0.13 -5.61 23.16
C ASN A 129 0.67 -6.84 22.74
N GLU A 130 0.22 -7.53 21.71
CA GLU A 130 0.88 -8.70 21.14
C GLU A 130 0.70 -8.72 19.61
N PRO A 131 1.61 -9.38 18.86
CA PRO A 131 1.53 -9.45 17.40
C PRO A 131 0.17 -9.93 16.87
N ALA A 132 -0.50 -10.85 17.58
CA ALA A 132 -1.81 -11.38 17.20
C ALA A 132 -2.91 -10.29 17.11
N PHE A 133 -2.74 -9.16 17.80
CA PHE A 133 -3.71 -8.07 17.78
C PHE A 133 -3.61 -7.19 16.52
N VAL A 134 -2.62 -7.39 15.64
CA VAL A 134 -2.49 -6.65 14.37
C VAL A 134 -3.76 -6.72 13.52
N ARG A 135 -4.50 -7.83 13.63
CA ARG A 135 -5.79 -8.03 12.97
C ARG A 135 -6.79 -6.92 13.30
N HIS A 136 -6.87 -6.50 14.55
CA HIS A 136 -7.80 -5.44 14.97
C HIS A 136 -7.44 -4.07 14.36
N THR A 137 -6.15 -3.79 14.23
CA THR A 137 -5.68 -2.59 13.51
C THR A 137 -6.04 -2.68 12.03
N ALA A 138 -5.81 -3.83 11.38
CA ALA A 138 -6.16 -4.04 9.97
C ALA A 138 -7.67 -3.95 9.69
N GLU A 139 -8.51 -4.49 10.58
CA GLU A 139 -9.97 -4.36 10.53
C GLU A 139 -10.38 -2.88 10.59
N LYS A 140 -9.77 -2.11 11.51
CA LYS A 140 -10.08 -0.68 11.60
C LYS A 140 -9.62 0.12 10.38
N LEU A 141 -8.47 -0.22 9.81
CA LEU A 141 -7.99 0.39 8.57
C LEU A 141 -8.95 0.10 7.40
N ALA A 142 -9.43 -1.13 7.28
CA ALA A 142 -10.38 -1.53 6.27
C ALA A 142 -11.67 -0.69 6.33
N GLU A 143 -12.21 -0.47 7.54
CA GLU A 143 -13.34 0.43 7.77
C GLU A 143 -13.05 1.87 7.31
N CYS A 144 -11.90 2.43 7.71
CA CYS A 144 -11.54 3.82 7.37
C CYS A 144 -11.43 4.03 5.85
N MET A 145 -10.92 3.03 5.13
CA MET A 145 -10.65 3.11 3.69
C MET A 145 -11.83 2.67 2.80
N GLY A 146 -12.95 2.26 3.41
CA GLY A 146 -14.07 1.64 2.69
C GLY A 146 -13.61 0.43 1.86
N SER A 147 -12.76 -0.41 2.43
CA SER A 147 -12.18 -1.61 1.80
C SER A 147 -12.46 -2.86 2.64
N GLY A 148 -12.29 -4.04 2.06
CA GLY A 148 -12.38 -5.29 2.83
C GLY A 148 -11.11 -5.57 3.64
N LEU A 149 -11.22 -6.33 4.74
CA LEU A 149 -10.06 -6.80 5.49
C LEU A 149 -9.10 -7.60 4.59
N ALA A 150 -9.63 -8.41 3.67
CA ALA A 150 -8.83 -9.17 2.71
C ALA A 150 -8.00 -8.25 1.78
N ASP A 151 -8.54 -7.09 1.41
CA ASP A 151 -7.83 -6.12 0.58
C ASP A 151 -6.68 -5.47 1.34
N VAL A 152 -6.94 -5.05 2.58
CA VAL A 152 -5.90 -4.49 3.46
C VAL A 152 -4.82 -5.53 3.69
N ALA A 153 -5.19 -6.75 4.12
CA ALA A 153 -4.25 -7.81 4.42
C ALA A 153 -3.35 -8.16 3.22
N ARG A 154 -3.94 -8.34 2.03
CA ARG A 154 -3.19 -8.61 0.80
C ARG A 154 -2.25 -7.45 0.46
N ALA A 155 -2.76 -6.21 0.49
CA ALA A 155 -1.97 -5.04 0.14
C ALA A 155 -0.80 -4.83 1.11
N THR A 156 -1.04 -4.90 2.42
CA THR A 156 0.00 -4.71 3.44
C THR A 156 1.03 -5.83 3.41
N SER A 157 0.62 -7.08 3.19
CA SER A 157 1.56 -8.20 3.06
C SER A 157 2.43 -8.07 1.80
N ALA A 158 1.84 -7.74 0.66
CA ALA A 158 2.59 -7.45 -0.56
C ALA A 158 3.54 -6.26 -0.37
N ASN A 159 3.13 -5.22 0.35
CA ASN A 159 3.99 -4.09 0.67
C ASN A 159 5.15 -4.47 1.60
N ALA A 160 4.91 -5.35 2.57
CA ALA A 160 5.97 -5.87 3.46
C ALA A 160 6.99 -6.69 2.66
N TRP A 161 6.54 -7.53 1.72
CA TRP A 161 7.43 -8.22 0.79
C TRP A 161 8.20 -7.23 -0.10
N ARG A 162 7.52 -6.23 -0.68
CA ARG A 162 8.14 -5.22 -1.56
C ARG A 162 9.21 -4.39 -0.84
N LEU A 163 9.00 -4.07 0.44
CA LEU A 163 9.92 -3.25 1.22
C LEU A 163 11.03 -4.06 1.87
N PHE A 164 10.68 -5.16 2.54
CA PHE A 164 11.58 -5.91 3.43
C PHE A 164 11.95 -7.31 2.93
N ARG A 165 11.35 -7.77 1.83
CA ARG A 165 11.48 -9.16 1.33
C ARG A 165 11.03 -10.20 2.36
N LEU A 166 9.99 -9.88 3.13
CA LEU A 166 9.40 -10.76 4.13
C LEU A 166 8.10 -11.40 3.62
N GLY A 167 7.93 -12.69 3.91
CA GLY A 167 6.78 -13.49 3.48
C GLY A 167 6.88 -13.97 2.04
N ASP A 168 5.76 -14.43 1.50
CA ASP A 168 5.68 -14.96 0.15
C ASP A 168 5.72 -13.85 -0.90
N GLU A 169 6.42 -14.09 -2.01
CA GLU A 169 6.37 -13.20 -3.17
C GLU A 169 4.95 -13.21 -3.78
N PRO A 170 4.30 -12.04 -3.92
CA PRO A 170 3.00 -11.98 -4.58
C PRO A 170 3.10 -12.41 -6.05
N PRO A 171 2.06 -13.07 -6.60
CA PRO A 171 2.01 -13.42 -8.01
C PRO A 171 2.22 -12.22 -8.92
N ARG A 172 2.90 -12.46 -10.05
CA ARG A 172 3.17 -11.47 -11.11
C ARG A 172 2.22 -11.69 -12.28
N GLY A 173 2.08 -10.67 -13.12
CA GLY A 173 1.21 -10.73 -14.30
C GLY A 173 -0.25 -11.05 -13.99
N VAL A 174 -0.82 -10.45 -12.95
CA VAL A 174 -2.19 -10.76 -12.53
C VAL A 174 -3.20 -10.31 -13.59
N ILE A 175 -3.93 -11.27 -14.17
CA ILE A 175 -4.94 -11.07 -15.22
C ILE A 175 -6.27 -10.60 -14.62
N ALA A 176 -6.73 -11.25 -13.54
CA ALA A 176 -7.94 -10.85 -12.83
C ALA A 176 -7.64 -10.61 -11.35
N TYR A 177 -8.17 -9.53 -10.79
CA TYR A 177 -7.92 -9.17 -9.40
C TYR A 177 -9.18 -8.66 -8.71
N ALA A 178 -9.40 -9.08 -7.47
CA ALA A 178 -10.54 -8.67 -6.67
C ALA A 178 -10.19 -7.47 -5.79
N LEU A 179 -11.04 -6.45 -5.80
CA LEU A 179 -10.85 -5.25 -4.98
C LEU A 179 -12.22 -4.62 -4.67
N LYS A 180 -12.49 -4.32 -3.39
CA LYS A 180 -13.73 -3.64 -2.97
C LYS A 180 -15.02 -4.32 -3.49
N GLY A 181 -15.04 -5.66 -3.51
CA GLY A 181 -16.21 -6.45 -3.91
C GLY A 181 -16.43 -6.62 -5.43
N ASN A 182 -15.55 -6.05 -6.26
CA ASN A 182 -15.59 -6.20 -7.72
C ASN A 182 -14.41 -7.02 -8.22
N LEU A 183 -14.57 -7.62 -9.41
CA LEU A 183 -13.49 -8.28 -10.14
C LEU A 183 -13.02 -7.38 -11.28
N TYR A 184 -11.71 -7.16 -11.37
CA TYR A 184 -11.11 -6.31 -12.39
C TYR A 184 -10.27 -7.16 -13.35
N LEU A 185 -10.34 -6.85 -14.64
CA LEU A 185 -9.66 -7.57 -15.70
C LEU A 185 -8.57 -6.69 -16.33
N ASN A 186 -7.33 -7.12 -16.14
CA ASN A 186 -6.12 -6.55 -16.70
C ASN A 186 -5.65 -7.41 -17.88
N ILE A 187 -6.05 -7.02 -19.09
CA ILE A 187 -5.93 -7.86 -20.30
C ILE A 187 -4.83 -7.39 -21.27
N THR A 188 -4.16 -6.28 -20.98
CA THR A 188 -3.08 -5.76 -21.82
C THR A 188 -2.20 -4.78 -21.04
N ASN A 189 -0.92 -4.72 -21.41
CA ASN A 189 0.01 -3.66 -21.00
C ASN A 189 0.01 -2.46 -21.97
N ARG A 190 -0.59 -2.62 -23.15
CA ARG A 190 -0.62 -1.59 -24.20
C ARG A 190 -1.58 -0.48 -23.80
N CYS A 191 -1.18 0.76 -24.07
CA CYS A 191 -2.05 1.92 -23.96
C CYS A 191 -1.40 3.05 -24.76
N PRO A 192 -2.13 3.66 -25.71
CA PRO A 192 -1.62 4.74 -26.56
C PRO A 192 -1.48 6.06 -25.81
N ASN A 193 -2.13 6.20 -24.64
CA ASN A 193 -2.11 7.42 -23.84
C ASN A 193 -0.86 7.52 -22.95
N ARG A 194 -0.39 8.76 -22.76
CA ARG A 194 0.72 9.09 -21.85
C ARG A 194 0.27 10.07 -20.78
N CYS A 195 -0.64 9.62 -19.91
CA CYS A 195 -1.20 10.47 -18.85
C CYS A 195 -0.16 10.69 -17.72
N PRO A 196 0.06 11.93 -17.24
CA PRO A 196 1.04 12.24 -16.20
C PRO A 196 0.70 11.62 -14.83
N TRP A 197 -0.56 11.23 -14.63
CA TRP A 197 -1.10 10.57 -13.44
C TRP A 197 -1.14 9.04 -13.56
N CYS A 198 -0.86 8.46 -14.73
CA CYS A 198 -1.00 7.02 -14.92
C CYS A 198 0.00 6.22 -14.07
N VAL A 199 -0.52 5.26 -13.29
CA VAL A 199 0.27 4.41 -12.40
C VAL A 199 1.33 3.60 -13.15
N ARG A 200 1.08 3.26 -14.43
CA ARG A 200 2.00 2.53 -15.32
C ARG A 200 3.39 3.16 -15.43
N PHE A 201 3.50 4.47 -15.32
CA PHE A 201 4.79 5.16 -15.39
C PHE A 201 5.51 5.23 -14.03
N ARG A 202 4.89 4.71 -12.96
CA ARG A 202 5.39 4.82 -11.58
C ARG A 202 5.59 3.45 -10.92
N SER A 203 4.70 2.49 -11.17
CA SER A 203 4.70 1.20 -10.48
C SER A 203 3.81 0.19 -11.19
N PRO A 204 4.24 -1.09 -11.32
CA PRO A 204 3.37 -2.18 -11.76
C PRO A 204 2.39 -2.65 -10.68
N TRP A 205 2.48 -2.11 -9.47
CA TRP A 205 1.69 -2.55 -8.31
C TRP A 205 0.43 -1.72 -8.08
N LEU A 206 -0.70 -2.39 -7.81
CA LEU A 206 -1.96 -1.80 -7.37
C LEU A 206 -2.59 -2.65 -6.26
N ALA A 207 -2.78 -2.07 -5.07
CA ALA A 207 -3.46 -2.73 -3.93
C ALA A 207 -2.98 -4.18 -3.65
N GLY A 208 -1.66 -4.40 -3.77
CA GLY A 208 -1.00 -5.70 -3.54
C GLY A 208 -0.90 -6.61 -4.77
N TYR A 209 -1.52 -6.26 -5.89
CA TYR A 209 -1.41 -7.00 -7.15
C TYR A 209 -0.31 -6.42 -8.03
N HIS A 210 0.46 -7.28 -8.69
CA HIS A 210 1.41 -6.90 -9.73
C HIS A 210 0.75 -7.06 -11.11
N LEU A 211 0.40 -5.94 -11.74
CA LEU A 211 -0.42 -5.89 -12.95
C LEU A 211 0.39 -5.88 -14.25
N ALA A 212 1.70 -5.67 -14.22
CA ALA A 212 2.48 -5.80 -15.46
C ALA A 212 2.50 -7.27 -15.89
N LEU A 213 1.87 -7.56 -17.03
CA LEU A 213 1.78 -8.88 -17.63
C LEU A 213 3.09 -9.25 -18.33
N ASP A 214 3.45 -10.53 -18.34
CA ASP A 214 4.58 -11.02 -19.14
C ASP A 214 4.19 -11.14 -20.62
N GLU A 215 2.95 -11.55 -20.88
CA GLU A 215 2.34 -11.64 -22.21
C GLU A 215 0.84 -11.28 -22.19
N GLU A 216 0.27 -11.04 -23.37
CA GLU A 216 -1.17 -10.74 -23.45
C GLU A 216 -2.00 -12.03 -23.29
N PRO A 217 -2.88 -12.12 -22.28
CA PRO A 217 -3.63 -13.35 -22.03
C PRO A 217 -4.60 -13.64 -23.16
N SER A 218 -4.78 -14.90 -23.52
CA SER A 218 -5.81 -15.33 -24.46
C SER A 218 -7.21 -15.18 -23.87
N TYR A 219 -8.24 -15.37 -24.71
CA TYR A 219 -9.62 -15.44 -24.21
C TYR A 219 -9.78 -16.57 -23.19
N ASP A 220 -9.16 -17.74 -23.42
CA ASP A 220 -9.31 -18.91 -22.55
C ASP A 220 -8.63 -18.66 -21.20
N ASP A 221 -7.42 -18.07 -21.18
CA ASP A 221 -6.73 -17.69 -19.93
C ASP A 221 -7.59 -16.75 -19.08
N ILE A 222 -8.24 -15.76 -19.72
CA ILE A 222 -9.09 -14.79 -19.02
C ILE A 222 -10.31 -15.50 -18.40
N ILE A 223 -10.99 -16.37 -19.15
CA ILE A 223 -12.17 -17.08 -18.64
C ILE A 223 -11.79 -18.06 -17.53
N GLU A 224 -10.67 -18.76 -17.67
CA GLU A 224 -10.17 -19.68 -16.65
C GLU A 224 -9.89 -18.95 -15.34
N VAL A 225 -9.17 -17.83 -15.39
CA VAL A 225 -8.81 -17.05 -14.20
C VAL A 225 -10.02 -16.37 -13.56
N ILE A 226 -11.02 -15.98 -14.34
CA ILE A 226 -12.29 -15.43 -13.80
C ILE A 226 -13.03 -16.49 -12.99
N GLY A 227 -13.12 -17.72 -13.50
CA GLY A 227 -13.91 -18.79 -12.87
C GLY A 227 -15.39 -18.41 -12.75
N ASP A 228 -15.93 -18.45 -11.53
CA ASP A 228 -17.31 -18.04 -11.23
C ASP A 228 -17.37 -16.53 -10.91
N PRO A 229 -18.06 -15.71 -11.73
CA PRO A 229 -18.19 -14.28 -11.47
C PRO A 229 -19.30 -13.95 -10.44
N SER A 230 -20.14 -14.91 -10.02
CA SER A 230 -21.30 -14.66 -9.16
C SER A 230 -21.03 -14.01 -7.79
N PRO A 231 -19.85 -14.18 -7.15
CA PRO A 231 -19.54 -13.51 -5.88
C PRO A 231 -19.27 -12.01 -6.00
N TYR A 232 -19.07 -11.48 -7.21
CA TYR A 232 -18.65 -10.09 -7.44
C TYR A 232 -19.83 -9.20 -7.84
N GLY A 233 -19.82 -7.94 -7.39
CA GLY A 233 -20.85 -6.96 -7.76
C GLY A 233 -20.85 -6.64 -9.25
N GLU A 234 -19.66 -6.48 -9.82
CA GLU A 234 -19.44 -6.34 -11.26
C GLU A 234 -18.07 -6.89 -11.67
N VAL A 235 -17.94 -7.19 -12.96
CA VAL A 235 -16.66 -7.46 -13.63
C VAL A 235 -16.28 -6.25 -14.48
N VAL A 236 -15.12 -5.66 -14.19
CA VAL A 236 -14.67 -4.39 -14.77
C VAL A 236 -13.46 -4.63 -15.64
N PHE A 237 -13.53 -4.28 -16.92
CA PHE A 237 -12.33 -4.16 -17.76
C PHE A 237 -11.61 -2.87 -17.37
N CYS A 238 -10.55 -3.01 -16.59
CA CYS A 238 -9.72 -1.93 -16.07
C CYS A 238 -8.40 -2.56 -15.64
N GLY A 239 -7.28 -2.00 -16.10
CA GLY A 239 -6.00 -2.63 -15.88
C GLY A 239 -4.82 -1.68 -16.03
N TYR A 240 -3.64 -2.28 -16.16
CA TYR A 240 -2.37 -1.59 -16.31
C TYR A 240 -2.26 -0.87 -17.66
N GLY A 241 -2.83 -1.47 -18.71
CA GLY A 241 -3.03 -0.87 -20.02
C GLY A 241 -4.46 -0.40 -20.27
N GLU A 242 -4.76 -0.10 -21.53
CA GLU A 242 -6.07 0.35 -22.01
C GLU A 242 -6.80 -0.85 -22.63
N PRO A 243 -7.87 -1.37 -22.00
CA PRO A 243 -8.55 -2.56 -22.48
C PRO A 243 -9.08 -2.46 -23.92
N THR A 244 -9.39 -1.26 -24.41
CA THR A 244 -9.89 -1.06 -25.78
C THR A 244 -8.87 -1.36 -26.87
N GLU A 245 -7.57 -1.44 -26.56
CA GLU A 245 -6.54 -1.98 -27.45
C GLU A 245 -6.76 -3.47 -27.83
N ARG A 246 -7.66 -4.14 -27.10
CA ARG A 246 -8.10 -5.52 -27.34
C ARG A 246 -9.63 -5.60 -27.36
N LEU A 247 -10.26 -4.70 -28.11
CA LEU A 247 -11.72 -4.57 -28.17
C LEU A 247 -12.44 -5.89 -28.54
N ASP A 248 -11.83 -6.72 -29.38
CA ASP A 248 -12.35 -8.05 -29.72
C ASP A 248 -12.45 -8.96 -28.49
N ILE A 249 -11.41 -8.98 -27.65
CA ILE A 249 -11.37 -9.73 -26.38
C ILE A 249 -12.40 -9.15 -25.40
N VAL A 250 -12.46 -7.82 -25.24
CA VAL A 250 -13.44 -7.15 -24.38
C VAL A 250 -14.87 -7.57 -24.76
N LYS A 251 -15.19 -7.57 -26.06
CA LYS A 251 -16.51 -7.98 -26.56
C LYS A 251 -16.79 -9.46 -26.29
N ARG A 252 -15.83 -10.35 -26.57
CA ARG A 252 -15.99 -11.80 -26.38
C ARG A 252 -16.16 -12.17 -24.91
N VAL A 253 -15.26 -11.70 -24.05
CA VAL A 253 -15.31 -11.95 -22.60
C VAL A 253 -16.55 -11.29 -22.00
N GLY A 254 -16.87 -10.06 -22.38
CA GLY A 254 -18.07 -9.37 -21.91
C GLY A 254 -19.37 -10.10 -22.28
N ALA A 255 -19.47 -10.65 -23.49
CA ALA A 255 -20.61 -11.47 -23.89
C ALA A 255 -20.71 -12.77 -23.08
N HIS A 256 -19.57 -13.45 -22.85
CA HIS A 256 -19.49 -14.66 -22.03
C HIS A 256 -19.98 -14.43 -20.59
N LEU A 257 -19.55 -13.31 -20.00
CA LEU A 257 -19.92 -12.91 -18.63
C LEU A 257 -21.41 -12.54 -18.52
N LYS A 258 -21.92 -11.75 -19.48
CA LYS A 258 -23.34 -11.37 -19.51
C LYS A 258 -24.27 -12.59 -19.67
N ALA A 259 -23.86 -13.58 -20.46
CA ALA A 259 -24.60 -14.84 -20.59
C ALA A 259 -24.69 -15.63 -19.27
N ARG A 260 -23.81 -15.35 -18.31
CA ARG A 260 -23.80 -15.92 -16.94
C ARG A 260 -24.44 -14.98 -15.90
N GLY A 261 -25.09 -13.90 -16.35
CA GLY A 261 -25.77 -12.95 -15.46
C GLY A 261 -24.87 -11.93 -14.77
N ALA A 262 -23.58 -11.87 -15.12
CA ALA A 262 -22.67 -10.88 -14.53
C ALA A 262 -22.92 -9.47 -15.08
N THR A 263 -22.84 -8.47 -14.20
CA THR A 263 -22.75 -7.06 -14.58
C THR A 263 -21.34 -6.78 -15.09
N VAL A 264 -21.23 -6.15 -16.26
CA VAL A 264 -19.95 -5.90 -16.92
C VAL A 264 -19.80 -4.41 -17.22
N ARG A 265 -18.67 -3.83 -16.83
CA ARG A 265 -18.31 -2.44 -17.11
C ARG A 265 -16.96 -2.36 -17.81
N LEU A 266 -16.82 -1.40 -18.71
CA LEU A 266 -15.54 -1.00 -19.28
C LEU A 266 -15.14 0.32 -18.65
N ASP A 267 -13.95 0.36 -18.06
CA ASP A 267 -13.34 1.54 -17.48
C ASP A 267 -12.12 1.90 -18.31
N THR A 268 -12.25 2.93 -19.14
CA THR A 268 -11.17 3.40 -20.00
C THR A 268 -10.36 4.45 -19.26
N ASN A 269 -9.04 4.35 -19.39
CA ASN A 269 -8.13 5.35 -18.84
C ASN A 269 -8.19 6.61 -19.73
N GLY A 270 -9.15 7.50 -19.43
CA GLY A 270 -9.18 8.88 -19.94
C GLY A 270 -8.13 9.74 -19.25
#